data_AF-A0A2K3MFJ1-F1
#
_entry.id   AF-A0A2K3MFJ1-F1
#
_cell.length_a   1.000
_cell.length_b   1.000
_cell.length_c   1.000
_cell.angle_alpha   90.00
_cell.angle_beta   90.00
_cell.angle_gamma   90.00
#
_symmetry.space_group_name_H-M   'P 1'
#
loop_
_entity.id
_entity.type
_entity.pdbx_description
1 polymer ?
#
loop_
_entity_poly.entity_id
_entity_poly.type
_entity_poly.pdbx_seq_one_letter_code
_entity_poly.pdbx_strand_id
1 'polypeptide(L)'
;PGFGAPPSFMRKKLLSILSESGKTSSMIDDISIVKRFASESSNAIPVTSDEDALAKTIKELKNEKVHFIWTQFSELHTHLKKQAEDSDSLNKKLAEMIALHTCEKSSSKGKGLKSNVSAELKEILTRMDNRIHKLYKSLPTNAMLIVCTGHGDTAVVR
;
A
#
# COMPACT_ATOMS: atom_id res chain seq x y z
N PRO A 1 11.37 18.64 16.72
CA PRO A 1 10.17 17.81 16.44
C PRO A 1 10.27 16.46 17.18
N GLY A 2 9.39 16.20 18.15
CA GLY A 2 9.35 14.94 18.89
C GLY A 2 8.56 13.87 18.14
N PHE A 3 9.02 12.62 18.21
CA PHE A 3 8.26 11.46 17.74
C PHE A 3 6.93 11.40 18.53
N GLY A 4 5.79 11.40 17.84
CA GLY A 4 4.46 11.35 18.46
C GLY A 4 3.88 12.70 18.92
N ALA A 5 4.59 13.82 18.76
CA ALA A 5 4.01 15.14 19.06
C ALA A 5 2.93 15.49 18.02
N PRO A 6 1.74 15.97 18.44
CA PRO A 6 0.71 16.41 17.51
C PRO A 6 1.26 17.53 16.61
N PRO A 7 0.99 17.52 15.30
CA PRO A 7 1.53 18.54 14.41
C PRO A 7 0.94 19.90 14.79
N SER A 8 1.80 20.87 15.10
CA SER A 8 1.39 22.27 15.35
C SER A 8 1.06 23.05 14.07
N PHE A 9 1.43 22.50 12.91
CA PHE A 9 1.14 23.08 11.60
C PHE A 9 -0.19 22.58 11.08
N MET A 10 -1.04 23.49 10.58
CA MET A 10 -2.18 23.13 9.73
C MET A 10 -1.65 22.37 8.50
N ARG A 11 -1.65 21.04 8.59
CA ARG A 11 -1.08 20.16 7.57
C ARG A 11 -1.97 20.24 6.33
N LYS A 12 -1.54 20.98 5.31
CA LYS A 12 -2.21 20.98 4.00
C LYS A 12 -2.09 19.58 3.38
N LYS A 13 -3.16 19.13 2.73
CA LYS A 13 -3.15 17.87 1.98
C LYS A 13 -2.24 18.01 0.75
N LEU A 14 -1.55 16.93 0.36
CA LEU A 14 -0.68 16.93 -0.83
C LEU A 14 -1.43 17.41 -2.08
N LEU A 15 -2.65 16.90 -2.31
CA LEU A 15 -3.45 17.27 -3.48
C LEU A 15 -3.86 18.76 -3.48
N SER A 16 -4.07 19.35 -2.29
CA SER A 16 -4.31 20.78 -2.16
C SER A 16 -3.07 21.60 -2.54
N ILE A 17 -1.88 21.18 -2.08
CA ILE A 17 -0.61 21.84 -2.43
C ILE A 17 -0.35 21.76 -3.94
N LEU A 18 -0.60 20.60 -4.55
CA LEU A 18 -0.48 20.42 -6.01
C LEU A 18 -1.42 21.36 -6.76
N SER A 19 -2.68 21.45 -6.32
CA SER A 19 -3.66 22.37 -6.92
C SER A 19 -3.25 23.84 -6.78
N GLU A 20 -2.78 24.26 -5.61
CA GLU A 20 -2.27 25.62 -5.38
C GLU A 20 -1.09 25.95 -6.30
N SER A 21 -0.33 24.91 -6.71
CA SER A 21 0.78 25.01 -7.66
C SER A 21 0.35 24.92 -9.13
N GLY A 22 -0.95 24.96 -9.42
CA GLY A 22 -1.49 24.82 -10.77
C GLY A 22 -1.39 23.41 -11.37
N LYS A 23 -1.18 22.38 -10.54
CA LYS A 23 -1.09 20.98 -10.99
C LYS A 23 -2.41 20.25 -10.74
N THR A 24 -3.04 19.83 -11.83
CA THR A 24 -4.21 18.94 -11.78
C THR A 24 -3.80 17.55 -11.30
N SER A 25 -4.60 16.96 -10.41
CA SER A 25 -4.35 15.63 -9.86
C SER A 25 -5.59 14.75 -9.93
N SER A 26 -5.38 13.44 -9.99
CA SER A 26 -6.43 12.42 -9.94
C SER A 26 -6.18 11.49 -8.76
N MET A 27 -7.22 11.21 -7.98
CA MET A 27 -7.19 10.31 -6.83
C MET A 27 -8.11 9.12 -7.09
N ILE A 28 -7.52 7.93 -7.16
CA ILE A 28 -8.16 6.65 -7.48
C ILE A 28 -8.03 5.74 -6.26
N ASP A 29 -9.11 5.64 -5.48
CA ASP A 29 -9.09 4.91 -4.20
C ASP A 29 -10.53 4.51 -3.79
N ASP A 30 -10.68 3.86 -2.64
CA ASP A 30 -11.98 3.61 -2.02
C ASP A 30 -12.75 4.93 -1.80
N ILE A 31 -14.08 4.86 -1.90
CA ILE A 31 -14.96 6.03 -1.79
C ILE A 31 -14.77 6.80 -0.47
N SER A 32 -14.49 6.12 0.64
CA SER A 32 -14.27 6.77 1.94
C SER A 32 -12.99 7.59 1.95
N ILE A 33 -11.95 7.11 1.26
CA ILE A 33 -10.63 7.72 1.15
C ILE A 33 -10.68 8.89 0.17
N VAL A 34 -11.29 8.71 -0.99
CA VAL A 34 -11.49 9.77 -1.98
C VAL A 34 -12.27 10.93 -1.37
N LYS A 35 -13.40 10.68 -0.69
CA LYS A 35 -14.18 11.74 -0.02
C LYS A 35 -13.38 12.50 1.04
N ARG A 36 -12.44 11.83 1.71
CA ARG A 36 -11.66 12.43 2.79
C ARG A 36 -10.46 13.23 2.30
N PHE A 37 -9.79 12.78 1.24
CA PHE A 37 -8.47 13.30 0.85
C PHE A 37 -8.40 13.98 -0.51
N ALA A 38 -9.40 13.79 -1.38
CA ALA A 38 -9.49 14.58 -2.61
C ALA A 38 -9.53 16.08 -2.29
N SER A 39 -8.91 16.87 -3.16
CA SER A 39 -9.09 18.31 -3.25
C SER A 39 -10.32 18.61 -4.09
N GLU A 40 -10.99 19.76 -3.88
CA GLU A 40 -12.12 20.21 -4.70
C GLU A 40 -11.76 20.30 -6.20
N SER A 41 -10.49 20.59 -6.48
CA SER A 41 -9.91 20.73 -7.81
C SER A 41 -9.29 19.44 -8.37
N SER A 42 -9.29 18.34 -7.62
CA SER A 42 -8.76 17.05 -8.06
C SER A 42 -9.86 16.12 -8.56
N ASN A 43 -9.55 15.28 -9.55
CA ASN A 43 -10.48 14.26 -10.01
C ASN A 43 -10.62 13.17 -8.93
N ALA A 44 -11.82 13.05 -8.37
CA ALA A 44 -12.17 12.06 -7.36
C ALA A 44 -12.77 10.82 -8.04
N ILE A 45 -12.03 9.72 -8.10
CA ILE A 45 -12.42 8.51 -8.84
C ILE A 45 -12.53 7.33 -7.87
N PRO A 46 -13.73 7.04 -7.33
CA PRO A 46 -13.93 5.90 -6.45
C PRO A 46 -13.80 4.59 -7.23
N VAL A 47 -13.20 3.58 -6.61
CA VAL A 47 -13.04 2.23 -7.15
C VAL A 47 -13.41 1.17 -6.12
N THR A 48 -13.79 -0.02 -6.59
CA THR A 48 -14.24 -1.14 -5.73
C THR A 48 -13.32 -2.35 -5.75
N SER A 49 -12.31 -2.37 -6.63
CA SER A 49 -11.33 -3.45 -6.74
C SER A 49 -10.01 -2.97 -7.35
N ASP A 50 -8.96 -3.75 -7.17
CA ASP A 50 -7.63 -3.42 -7.71
C ASP A 50 -7.59 -3.47 -9.25
N GLU A 51 -8.41 -4.31 -9.90
CA GLU A 51 -8.52 -4.32 -11.36
C GLU A 51 -9.25 -3.07 -11.90
N ASP A 52 -10.28 -2.59 -11.20
CA ASP A 52 -10.93 -1.31 -11.51
C ASP A 52 -9.95 -0.15 -11.29
N ALA A 53 -9.23 -0.14 -10.17
CA ALA A 53 -8.17 0.83 -9.88
C ALA A 53 -7.12 0.88 -11.01
N LEU A 54 -6.66 -0.29 -11.47
CA LEU A 54 -5.72 -0.40 -12.59
C LEU A 54 -6.32 0.19 -13.88
N ALA A 55 -7.54 -0.18 -14.24
CA ALA A 55 -8.20 0.28 -15.46
C ALA A 55 -8.41 1.80 -15.46
N LYS A 56 -8.87 2.38 -14.34
CA LYS A 56 -9.03 3.83 -14.18
C LYS A 56 -7.70 4.56 -14.23
N THR A 57 -6.65 4.00 -13.65
CA THR A 57 -5.31 4.58 -13.67
C THR A 57 -4.77 4.62 -15.10
N ILE A 58 -4.89 3.53 -15.86
CA ILE A 58 -4.48 3.48 -17.27
C ILE A 58 -5.28 4.48 -18.11
N LYS A 59 -6.57 4.70 -17.80
CA LYS A 59 -7.37 5.73 -18.46
C LYS A 59 -6.86 7.14 -18.14
N GLU A 60 -6.58 7.43 -16.87
CA GLU A 60 -6.08 8.74 -16.44
C GLU A 60 -4.65 9.03 -16.92
N LEU A 61 -3.81 8.01 -17.11
CA LEU A 61 -2.48 8.19 -17.70
C LEU A 61 -2.52 8.77 -19.13
N LYS A 62 -3.65 8.60 -19.84
CA LYS A 62 -3.88 9.18 -21.18
C LYS A 62 -4.45 10.59 -21.12
N ASN A 63 -4.76 11.11 -19.93
CA ASN A 63 -5.32 12.44 -19.75
C ASN A 63 -4.18 13.46 -19.61
N GLU A 64 -3.86 14.15 -20.70
CA GLU A 64 -2.77 15.14 -20.75
C GLU A 64 -2.95 16.32 -19.79
N LYS A 65 -4.17 16.54 -19.26
CA LYS A 65 -4.43 17.59 -18.28
C LYS A 65 -4.02 17.22 -16.87
N VAL A 66 -3.76 15.94 -16.59
CA VAL A 66 -3.44 15.41 -15.26
C VAL A 66 -1.93 15.28 -15.10
N HIS A 67 -1.42 15.82 -14.00
CA HIS A 67 0.02 15.87 -13.72
C HIS A 67 0.44 14.90 -12.61
N PHE A 68 -0.51 14.46 -11.78
CA PHE A 68 -0.27 13.58 -10.67
C PHE A 68 -1.43 12.61 -10.51
N ILE A 69 -1.13 11.32 -10.37
CA ILE A 69 -2.13 10.28 -10.15
C ILE A 69 -1.76 9.53 -8.86
N TRP A 70 -2.69 9.48 -7.93
CA TRP A 70 -2.64 8.59 -6.76
C TRP A 70 -3.54 7.40 -7.01
N THR A 71 -3.00 6.19 -6.89
CA THR A 71 -3.76 4.94 -7.02
C THR A 71 -3.44 4.03 -5.86
N GLN A 72 -4.46 3.53 -5.19
CA GLN A 72 -4.32 2.52 -4.14
C GLN A 72 -4.73 1.13 -4.66
N PHE A 73 -3.85 0.15 -4.45
CA PHE A 73 -4.20 -1.27 -4.52
C PHE A 73 -4.39 -1.80 -3.09
N SER A 74 -5.57 -2.36 -2.84
CA SER A 74 -6.10 -2.65 -1.51
C SER A 74 -5.93 -4.11 -1.09
N GLU A 75 -5.66 -5.02 -2.03
CA GLU A 75 -5.68 -6.46 -1.76
C GLU A 75 -4.66 -6.88 -0.69
N LEU A 76 -3.41 -6.43 -0.82
CA LEU A 76 -2.35 -6.74 0.14
C LEU A 76 -2.67 -6.17 1.53
N HIS A 77 -3.09 -4.90 1.59
CA HIS A 77 -3.47 -4.27 2.84
C HIS A 77 -4.64 -5.00 3.51
N THR A 78 -5.66 -5.40 2.74
CA THR A 78 -6.82 -6.14 3.26
C THR A 78 -6.41 -7.49 3.83
N HIS A 79 -5.49 -8.19 3.17
CA HIS A 79 -4.96 -9.46 3.66
C HIS A 79 -4.16 -9.28 4.97
N LEU A 80 -3.25 -8.30 5.02
CA LEU A 80 -2.48 -8.00 6.23
C LEU A 80 -3.39 -7.56 7.40
N LYS A 81 -4.41 -6.75 7.12
CA LYS A 81 -5.39 -6.34 8.12
C LYS A 81 -6.15 -7.54 8.69
N LYS A 82 -6.63 -8.45 7.85
CA LYS A 82 -7.29 -9.69 8.29
C LYS A 82 -6.37 -10.54 9.17
N GLN A 83 -5.10 -10.67 8.81
CA GLN A 83 -4.14 -11.40 9.63
C GLN A 83 -3.90 -10.74 11.00
N ALA A 84 -3.87 -9.41 11.07
CA ALA A 84 -3.71 -8.68 12.32
C ALA A 84 -4.95 -8.74 13.23
N GLU A 85 -6.14 -8.93 12.65
CA GLU A 85 -7.40 -9.10 13.37
C GLU A 85 -7.61 -10.54 13.87
N ASP A 86 -6.91 -11.53 13.29
CA ASP A 86 -6.92 -12.94 13.73
C ASP A 86 -5.93 -13.16 14.89
N SER A 87 -6.44 -12.97 16.11
CA SER A 87 -5.65 -13.11 17.35
C SER A 87 -5.05 -14.50 17.53
N ASP A 88 -5.72 -15.56 17.08
CA ASP A 88 -5.27 -16.93 17.29
C ASP A 88 -4.09 -17.27 16.38
N SER A 89 -4.19 -16.87 15.10
CA SER A 89 -3.09 -16.96 14.14
C SER A 89 -1.89 -16.11 14.56
N LEU A 90 -2.14 -14.89 15.04
CA LEU A 90 -1.09 -13.99 15.53
C LEU A 90 -0.37 -14.55 16.76
N ASN A 91 -1.11 -15.04 17.75
CA ASN A 91 -0.56 -15.64 18.97
C ASN A 91 0.29 -16.87 18.65
N LYS A 92 -0.14 -17.70 17.69
CA LYS A 92 0.65 -18.85 17.24
C LYS A 92 1.97 -18.42 16.60
N LYS A 93 1.94 -17.44 15.69
CA LYS A 93 3.15 -16.91 15.04
C LYS A 93 4.09 -16.24 16.05
N LEU A 94 3.55 -15.52 17.02
CA LEU A 94 4.31 -14.92 18.11
C LEU A 94 4.98 -15.99 18.97
N ALA A 95 4.24 -17.03 19.36
CA ALA A 95 4.78 -18.16 20.12
C ALA A 95 5.89 -18.89 19.35
N GLU A 96 5.72 -19.12 18.05
CA GLU A 96 6.77 -19.66 17.18
C GLU A 96 8.01 -18.76 17.14
N MET A 97 7.82 -17.44 17.00
CA MET A 97 8.92 -16.46 16.98
C MET A 97 9.67 -16.41 18.33
N ILE A 98 8.93 -16.42 19.44
CA ILE A 98 9.51 -16.46 20.79
C ILE A 98 10.28 -17.76 20.99
N ALA A 99 9.71 -18.92 20.66
CA ALA A 99 10.37 -20.21 20.78
C ALA A 99 11.66 -20.30 19.96
N LEU A 100 11.68 -19.72 18.75
CA LEU A 100 12.89 -19.62 17.94
C LEU A 100 13.99 -18.76 18.56
N HIS A 101 13.60 -17.72 19.32
CA HIS A 101 14.54 -16.80 19.98
C HIS A 101 15.00 -17.28 21.36
N THR A 102 14.17 -18.03 22.09
CA THR A 102 14.46 -18.45 23.46
C THR A 102 14.99 -19.89 23.58
N CYS A 103 14.77 -20.74 22.57
CA CYS A 103 15.31 -22.09 22.58
C CYS A 103 16.76 -22.12 22.06
N GLU A 104 17.74 -22.17 22.98
CA GLU A 104 19.12 -22.54 22.66
C GLU A 104 19.18 -24.00 22.15
N LYS A 105 19.81 -24.20 20.99
CA LYS A 105 19.76 -25.44 20.21
C LYS A 105 20.36 -26.65 20.92
N SER A 106 19.65 -27.77 20.81
CA SER A 106 20.27 -29.05 20.43
C SER A 106 19.50 -29.71 19.28
N SER A 107 19.58 -29.16 18.06
CA SER A 107 19.45 -29.97 16.85
C SER A 107 20.03 -29.28 15.60
N SER A 108 21.02 -29.98 15.05
CA SER A 108 21.48 -30.05 13.66
C SER A 108 20.96 -29.07 12.60
N LYS A 109 21.95 -28.45 11.92
CA LYS A 109 22.00 -28.17 10.47
C LYS A 109 20.88 -27.32 9.86
N GLY A 110 21.18 -26.02 9.77
CA GLY A 110 21.11 -25.25 8.52
C GLY A 110 19.91 -25.46 7.60
N LYS A 111 18.80 -24.77 7.89
CA LYS A 111 18.01 -24.12 6.85
C LYS A 111 17.83 -22.68 7.31
N GLY A 112 18.52 -21.76 6.64
CA GLY A 112 18.30 -20.33 6.83
C GLY A 112 16.81 -20.02 6.71
N LEU A 113 16.37 -19.02 7.47
CA LEU A 113 15.01 -18.48 7.57
C LEU A 113 14.24 -18.66 6.25
N LYS A 114 13.55 -19.78 6.10
CA LYS A 114 12.57 -19.90 5.02
C LYS A 114 11.43 -19.02 5.47
N SER A 115 11.40 -17.80 4.93
CA SER A 115 10.22 -16.95 4.99
C SER A 115 9.05 -17.82 4.54
N ASN A 116 8.23 -18.27 5.50
CA ASN A 116 7.02 -19.05 5.23
C ASN A 116 5.96 -18.07 4.73
N VAL A 117 6.23 -17.41 3.60
CA VAL A 117 5.22 -16.66 2.86
C VAL A 117 4.15 -17.68 2.49
N SER A 118 2.93 -17.50 3.03
CA SER A 118 1.80 -18.38 2.74
C SER A 118 1.57 -18.43 1.22
N ALA A 119 1.04 -19.54 0.71
CA ALA A 119 0.70 -19.66 -0.70
C ALA A 119 -0.24 -18.52 -1.15
N GLU A 120 -1.20 -18.16 -0.29
CA GLU A 120 -2.10 -17.02 -0.48
C GLU A 120 -1.34 -15.69 -0.61
N LEU A 121 -0.40 -15.38 0.30
CA LEU A 121 0.37 -14.14 0.24
C LEU A 121 1.26 -14.09 -1.02
N LYS A 122 1.84 -15.23 -1.44
CA LYS A 122 2.60 -15.31 -2.70
C LYS A 122 1.72 -14.98 -3.91
N GLU A 123 0.48 -15.47 -3.91
CA GLU A 123 -0.46 -15.23 -5.00
C GLU A 123 -0.87 -13.75 -5.07
N ILE A 124 -1.16 -13.15 -3.90
CA ILE A 124 -1.45 -11.71 -3.78
C ILE A 124 -0.28 -10.88 -4.30
N LEU A 125 0.95 -11.20 -3.90
CA LEU A 125 2.14 -10.50 -4.36
C LEU A 125 2.37 -10.68 -5.87
N THR A 126 2.10 -11.87 -6.41
CA THR A 126 2.15 -12.12 -7.86
C THR A 126 1.14 -11.27 -8.62
N ARG A 127 -0.09 -11.16 -8.13
CA ARG A 127 -1.10 -10.27 -8.73
C ARG A 127 -0.68 -8.80 -8.64
N MET A 128 -0.14 -8.38 -7.49
CA MET A 128 0.37 -7.01 -7.30
C MET A 128 1.49 -6.68 -8.28
N ASP A 129 2.47 -7.57 -8.43
CA ASP A 129 3.58 -7.43 -9.38
C ASP A 129 3.07 -7.28 -10.82
N ASN A 130 2.11 -8.12 -11.23
CA ASN A 130 1.48 -8.03 -12.54
C ASN A 130 0.78 -6.68 -12.77
N ARG A 131 0.09 -6.13 -11.75
CA ARG A 131 -0.57 -4.82 -11.84
C ARG A 131 0.45 -3.69 -11.98
N ILE A 132 1.51 -3.71 -11.17
CA ILE A 132 2.60 -2.73 -11.24
C ILE A 132 3.30 -2.81 -12.59
N HIS A 133 3.56 -4.02 -13.11
CA HIS A 133 4.15 -4.22 -14.43
C HIS A 133 3.28 -3.62 -15.53
N LYS A 134 1.97 -3.88 -15.52
CA LYS A 134 1.02 -3.30 -16.47
C LYS A 134 0.98 -1.77 -16.40
N LEU A 135 1.00 -1.20 -15.19
CA LEU A 135 1.08 0.25 -15.00
C LEU A 135 2.37 0.81 -15.59
N TYR A 136 3.52 0.24 -15.22
CA TYR A 136 4.83 0.68 -15.70
C TYR A 136 4.92 0.68 -17.22
N LYS A 137 4.41 -0.38 -17.87
CA LYS A 137 4.35 -0.47 -19.35
C LYS A 137 3.41 0.55 -20.00
N SER A 138 2.47 1.10 -19.25
CA SER A 138 1.49 2.08 -19.73
C SER A 138 1.91 3.53 -19.50
N LEU A 139 3.03 3.77 -18.82
CA LEU A 139 3.49 5.13 -18.49
C LEU A 139 3.92 5.89 -19.74
N PRO A 140 3.58 7.19 -19.84
CA PRO A 140 4.12 8.05 -20.89
C PRO A 140 5.62 8.32 -20.66
N THR A 141 6.29 8.79 -21.71
CA THR A 141 7.68 9.23 -21.64
C THR A 141 7.84 10.34 -20.58
N ASN A 142 8.96 10.33 -19.84
CA ASN A 142 9.26 11.26 -18.74
C ASN A 142 8.32 11.17 -17.53
N ALA A 143 7.54 10.10 -17.38
CA ALA A 143 6.80 9.83 -16.16
C ALA A 143 7.69 9.24 -15.07
N MET A 144 7.40 9.59 -13.81
CA MET A 144 7.97 8.97 -12.62
C MET A 144 6.91 8.11 -11.94
N LEU A 145 7.24 6.83 -11.68
CA LEU A 145 6.42 5.93 -10.88
C LEU A 145 7.04 5.75 -9.51
N ILE A 146 6.28 6.07 -8.47
CA ILE A 146 6.66 5.82 -7.08
C ILE A 146 5.75 4.72 -6.55
N VAL A 147 6.35 3.63 -6.07
CA VAL A 147 5.63 2.55 -5.38
C VAL A 147 6.01 2.62 -3.91
N CYS A 148 5.01 2.77 -3.05
CA CYS A 148 5.19 2.80 -1.61
C CYS A 148 4.16 1.91 -0.92
N THR A 149 4.53 1.39 0.25
CA THR A 149 3.62 0.67 1.16
C THR A 149 3.51 1.48 2.45
N GLY A 150 2.31 1.53 3.04
CA GLY A 150 2.08 2.31 4.25
C GLY A 150 2.79 1.72 5.48
N HIS A 151 2.72 0.40 5.63
CA HIS A 151 3.45 -0.37 6.63
C HIS A 151 3.79 -1.76 6.06
N GLY A 152 4.82 -2.39 6.63
CA GLY A 152 5.09 -3.81 6.38
C GLY A 152 4.12 -4.71 7.15
N ASP A 153 4.39 -6.01 7.15
CA ASP A 153 3.72 -6.93 8.07
C ASP A 153 4.32 -6.77 9.47
N THR A 154 3.78 -5.80 10.23
CA THR A 154 4.23 -5.47 11.59
C THR A 154 3.17 -5.81 12.64
N ALA A 155 2.32 -6.82 12.40
CA ALA A 155 1.30 -7.24 13.37
C ALA A 155 1.88 -7.59 14.76
N VAL A 156 3.19 -7.85 14.83
CA VAL A 156 3.95 -8.21 16.03
C VAL A 156 4.49 -7.00 16.81
N VAL A 157 4.48 -5.79 16.24
CA VAL A 157 5.01 -4.58 16.91
C VAL A 157 3.87 -3.61 17.18
N ARG A 158 3.28 -3.71 18.37
CA ARG A 158 2.44 -2.68 18.98
C ARG A 158 2.99 -2.30 20.34
#